data_AF-A0A2N2FBF7-F1
#
_entry.id   AF-A0A2N2FBF7-F1
#
_cell.length_a   1.000
_cell.length_b   1.000
_cell.length_c   1.000
_cell.angle_alpha   90.00
_cell.angle_beta   90.00
_cell.angle_gamma   90.00
#
_symmetry.space_group_name_H-M   'P 1'
#
loop_
_entity.id
_entity.type
_entity.pdbx_description
1 polymer ?
#
loop_
_entity_poly.entity_id
_entity_poly.type
_entity_poly.pdbx_seq_one_letter_code
_entity_poly.pdbx_strand_id
1 'polypeptide(L)'
;MSTLNAMRKVRLTNLEHKAKQLRIEIENLSQVISINLDCSLKRPEDLPIDIVDNQFDELKSKWAELVSAQAEIKRLEEELR
;
A
#
# COMPACT_ATOMS: atom_id res chain seq x y z
N MET A 1 -4.73 30.82 -14.00
CA MET A 1 -5.07 29.64 -13.15
C MET A 1 -5.11 30.08 -11.70
N SER A 2 -6.13 29.68 -10.93
CA SER A 2 -6.21 30.00 -9.50
C SER A 2 -5.11 29.25 -8.72
N THR A 3 -4.54 29.89 -7.69
CA THR A 3 -3.58 29.28 -6.75
C THR A 3 -4.12 28.00 -6.12
N LEU A 4 -5.43 27.92 -5.89
CA LEU A 4 -6.15 26.73 -5.43
C LEU A 4 -6.01 25.54 -6.39
N ASN A 5 -6.12 25.77 -7.70
CA ASN A 5 -5.97 24.69 -8.68
C ASN A 5 -4.51 24.23 -8.80
N ALA A 6 -3.54 25.12 -8.61
CA ALA A 6 -2.13 24.74 -8.54
C ALA A 6 -1.85 23.87 -7.30
N MET A 7 -2.38 24.23 -6.13
CA MET A 7 -2.25 23.44 -4.90
C MET A 7 -2.89 22.06 -5.02
N ARG A 8 -4.09 21.97 -5.63
CA ARG A 8 -4.76 20.69 -5.90
C ARG A 8 -3.91 19.76 -6.79
N LYS A 9 -3.27 20.30 -7.84
CA LYS A 9 -2.38 19.52 -8.71
C LYS A 9 -1.16 18.98 -7.97
N VAL A 10 -0.53 19.79 -7.11
CA VAL A 10 0.60 19.32 -6.28
C VAL A 10 0.16 18.20 -5.34
N ARG A 11 -1.00 18.35 -4.68
CA ARG A 11 -1.56 17.31 -3.81
C ARG A 11 -1.84 16.01 -4.58
N LEU A 12 -2.39 16.10 -5.77
CA LEU A 12 -2.62 14.95 -6.65
C LEU A 12 -1.31 14.22 -6.95
N THR A 13 -0.27 14.93 -7.41
CA THR A 13 1.04 14.33 -7.70
C THR A 13 1.66 13.65 -6.47
N ASN A 14 1.53 14.26 -5.29
CA ASN A 14 2.03 13.66 -4.05
C ASN A 14 1.28 12.37 -3.68
N LEU A 15 -0.04 12.35 -3.84
CA LEU A 15 -0.86 11.17 -3.58
C LEU A 15 -0.57 10.06 -4.59
N GLU A 16 -0.37 10.37 -5.86
CA GLU A 16 0.04 9.41 -6.89
C GLU A 16 1.39 8.79 -6.56
N HIS A 17 2.35 9.60 -6.12
CA HIS A 17 3.64 9.10 -5.66
C HIS A 17 3.48 8.17 -4.44
N LYS A 18 2.69 8.57 -3.45
CA LYS A 18 2.40 7.76 -2.26
C LYS A 18 1.75 6.42 -2.66
N ALA A 19 0.76 6.44 -3.54
CA ALA A 19 0.08 5.23 -4.02
C ALA A 19 1.05 4.29 -4.76
N LYS A 20 2.01 4.84 -5.53
CA LYS A 20 3.06 4.05 -6.18
C LYS A 20 3.96 3.36 -5.15
N GLN A 21 4.39 4.07 -4.11
CA GLN A 21 5.23 3.48 -3.04
C GLN A 21 4.48 2.39 -2.29
N LEU A 22 3.23 2.65 -1.89
CA LEU A 22 2.40 1.66 -1.18
C LEU A 22 2.24 0.36 -1.98
N ARG A 23 2.08 0.43 -3.31
CA ARG A 23 2.01 -0.77 -4.16
C ARG A 23 3.28 -1.62 -4.10
N ILE A 24 4.44 -0.98 -4.13
CA ILE A 24 5.75 -1.66 -4.05
C ILE A 24 5.91 -2.31 -2.67
N GLU A 25 5.58 -1.58 -1.59
CA GLU A 25 5.66 -2.10 -0.23
C GLU A 25 4.73 -3.29 -0.01
N ILE A 26 3.50 -3.20 -0.52
CA ILE A 26 2.52 -4.28 -0.50
C ILE A 26 3.02 -5.52 -1.24
N GLU A 27 3.58 -5.35 -2.44
CA GLU A 27 4.12 -6.45 -3.24
C GLU A 27 5.25 -7.15 -2.50
N ASN A 28 6.20 -6.38 -1.96
CA ASN A 28 7.33 -6.91 -1.20
C ASN A 28 6.87 -7.67 0.05
N LEU A 29 5.95 -7.12 0.84
CA LEU A 29 5.40 -7.80 2.03
C LEU A 29 4.69 -9.10 1.65
N SER A 30 3.91 -9.10 0.57
CA SER A 30 3.19 -10.29 0.10
C SER A 30 4.14 -11.41 -0.31
N GLN A 31 5.26 -11.07 -0.97
CA GLN A 31 6.32 -12.02 -1.32
C GLN A 31 7.00 -12.60 -0.07
N VAL A 32 7.36 -11.74 0.89
CA VAL A 32 7.99 -12.16 2.15
C VAL A 32 7.08 -13.10 2.95
N ILE A 33 5.80 -12.75 3.09
CA ILE A 33 4.81 -13.59 3.77
C ILE A 33 4.70 -14.96 3.09
N SER A 34 4.67 -14.98 1.76
CA SER A 34 4.56 -16.22 0.98
C SER A 34 5.75 -17.15 1.22
N ILE A 35 6.98 -16.60 1.25
CA ILE A 35 8.20 -17.36 1.57
C ILE A 35 8.16 -17.86 3.02
N ASN A 36 7.71 -17.03 3.96
CA ASN A 36 7.65 -17.39 5.37
C ASN A 36 6.61 -18.48 5.69
N LEU A 37 5.61 -18.65 4.82
CA LEU A 37 4.58 -19.69 4.92
C LEU A 37 4.84 -20.91 4.02
N ASP A 38 5.98 -20.96 3.32
CA ASP A 38 6.28 -22.03 2.39
C ASP A 38 6.68 -23.33 3.12
N CYS A 39 5.73 -24.26 3.20
CA CYS A 39 5.93 -25.58 3.79
C CYS A 39 6.85 -26.51 2.96
N SER A 40 7.25 -26.11 1.75
CA SER A 40 8.31 -26.82 1.01
C SER A 40 9.71 -26.49 1.55
N LEU A 41 9.86 -25.36 2.24
CA LEU A 41 11.13 -24.88 2.81
C LEU A 41 11.27 -25.19 4.31
N LYS A 42 10.15 -25.23 5.04
CA LYS A 42 10.10 -25.47 6.48
C LYS A 42 8.97 -26.41 6.85
N ARG A 43 9.11 -27.12 7.96
CA ARG A 43 7.99 -27.87 8.51
C ARG A 43 6.96 -26.92 9.14
N PRO A 44 5.67 -27.28 9.18
CA PRO A 44 4.63 -26.44 9.77
C PRO A 44 4.95 -25.96 11.19
N GLU A 45 5.54 -26.81 12.03
CA GLU A 45 5.93 -26.50 13.41
C GLU A 45 7.07 -25.48 13.53
N ASP A 46 7.84 -25.27 12.46
CA ASP A 46 8.99 -24.35 12.40
C ASP A 46 8.65 -23.02 11.70
N LEU A 47 7.39 -22.84 11.29
CA LEU A 47 6.95 -21.60 10.63
C LEU A 47 6.92 -20.44 11.63
N PRO A 48 7.45 -19.26 11.27
CA PRO A 48 7.44 -18.08 12.14
C PRO A 48 6.07 -17.39 12.11
N ILE A 49 5.03 -18.08 12.59
CA ILE A 49 3.62 -17.63 12.48
C ILE A 49 3.39 -16.29 13.19
N ASP A 50 4.03 -16.05 14.33
CA ASP A 50 3.99 -14.79 15.06
C ASP A 50 4.55 -13.62 14.24
N ILE A 51 5.63 -13.84 13.50
CA ILE A 51 6.20 -12.84 12.59
C ILE A 51 5.25 -12.61 11.41
N VAL A 52 4.72 -13.69 10.84
CA VAL A 52 3.79 -13.61 9.69
C VAL A 52 2.51 -12.88 10.06
N ASP A 53 1.97 -13.08 11.26
CA ASP A 53 0.78 -12.37 11.75
C ASP A 53 1.01 -10.85 11.79
N ASN A 54 2.14 -10.43 12.36
CA ASN A 54 2.54 -9.02 12.37
C ASN A 54 2.73 -8.46 10.93
N GLN A 55 3.32 -9.26 10.03
CA GLN A 55 3.48 -8.88 8.62
C GLN A 55 2.12 -8.73 7.91
N PHE A 56 1.13 -9.57 8.24
CA PHE A 56 -0.23 -9.47 7.72
C PHE A 56 -0.95 -8.22 8.26
N ASP A 57 -0.75 -7.87 9.52
CA ASP A 57 -1.27 -6.62 10.09
C ASP A 57 -0.71 -5.39 9.37
N GLU A 58 0.60 -5.38 9.13
CA GLU A 58 1.24 -4.32 8.34
C GLU A 58 0.69 -4.28 6.91
N LEU A 59 0.55 -5.45 6.26
CA LEU A 59 -0.02 -5.56 4.91
C LEU A 59 -1.43 -4.97 4.85
N LYS A 60 -2.31 -5.33 5.80
CA LYS A 60 -3.67 -4.78 5.91
C LYS A 60 -3.65 -3.26 6.08
N SER A 61 -2.77 -2.74 6.94
CA SER A 61 -2.63 -1.30 7.17
C SER A 61 -2.24 -0.56 5.89
N LYS A 62 -1.20 -1.02 5.19
CA LYS A 62 -0.76 -0.40 3.92
C LYS A 62 -1.82 -0.49 2.84
N TRP A 63 -2.58 -1.59 2.80
CA TRP A 63 -3.69 -1.73 1.85
C TRP A 63 -4.80 -0.72 2.12
N ALA A 64 -5.17 -0.51 3.39
CA ALA A 64 -6.14 0.50 3.78
C ALA A 64 -5.67 1.92 3.39
N GLU A 65 -4.38 2.22 3.60
CA GLU A 65 -3.79 3.48 3.15
C GLU A 65 -3.85 3.66 1.63
N LEU A 66 -3.57 2.59 0.86
CA LEU A 66 -3.63 2.63 -0.60
C LEU A 66 -5.05 2.92 -1.08
N VAL A 67 -6.05 2.24 -0.51
CA VAL A 67 -7.47 2.46 -0.84
C VAL A 67 -7.88 3.90 -0.54
N SER A 68 -7.47 4.44 0.62
CA SER A 68 -7.75 5.82 0.98
C SER A 68 -7.09 6.81 0.01
N ALA A 69 -5.82 6.59 -0.34
CA ALA A 69 -5.09 7.43 -1.28
C ALA A 69 -5.75 7.41 -2.68
N GLN A 70 -6.18 6.25 -3.16
CA GLN A 70 -6.86 6.11 -4.45
C GLN A 70 -8.23 6.81 -4.48
N ALA A 71 -9.00 6.70 -3.41
CA ALA A 71 -10.27 7.41 -3.30
C ALA A 71 -10.07 8.93 -3.36
N GLU A 72 -9.00 9.43 -2.71
CA GLU A 72 -8.68 10.85 -2.71
C GLU A 72 -8.17 11.35 -4.07
N ILE A 73 -7.30 10.57 -4.73
CA ILE A 73 -6.85 10.84 -6.11
C ILE A 73 -8.06 11.01 -7.02
N LYS A 74 -8.98 10.03 -7.01
CA LYS A 74 -10.17 10.06 -7.86
C LYS A 74 -11.01 11.33 -7.64
N ARG A 75 -11.23 11.71 -6.37
CA ARG A 75 -11.96 12.94 -6.05
C ARG A 75 -11.25 14.19 -6.59
N LEU A 76 -9.92 14.28 -6.44
CA LEU A 76 -9.15 15.42 -6.93
C LEU A 76 -9.12 15.51 -8.46
N GLU A 77 -9.08 14.36 -9.14
CA GLU A 77 -9.18 14.29 -10.61
C GLU A 77 -10.54 14.80 -11.11
N GLU A 78 -11.63 14.45 -10.41
CA GLU A 78 -12.98 14.95 -10.70
C GLU A 78 -13.10 16.47 -10.46
N GLU A 79 -12.49 17.00 -9.40
CA GLU A 79 -12.48 18.45 -9.09
C GLU A 79 -11.63 19.30 -10.06
N LEU A 80 -10.70 18.67 -10.79
CA LEU A 80 -9.77 19.34 -11.71
C LEU A 80 -10.19 19.26 -13.19
N ARG A 81 -11.25 18.50 -13.50
CA ARG A 81 -11.91 18.47 -14.82
C ARG A 81 -12.78 19.71 -15.03
#